data_AF-A0A5B0HRL7-F1
#
_entry.id   AF-A0A5B0HRL7-F1
#
_cell.length_a   1.000
_cell.length_b   1.000
_cell.length_c   1.000
_cell.angle_alpha   90.00
_cell.angle_beta   90.00
_cell.angle_gamma   90.00
#
_symmetry.space_group_name_H-M   'P 1'
#
loop_
_entity.id
_entity.type
_entity.pdbx_description
1 polymer ?
#
loop_
_entity_poly.entity_id
_entity_poly.type
_entity_poly.pdbx_seq_one_letter_code
_entity_poly.pdbx_strand_id
1 'polypeptide(L)' 'MRITVDLSPLDHRHFRQHRETLAEQLGLPTLPAAVVIRALLTELAEQPELASTIRNRIAAEIARK' A
#
# COMPACT_ATOMS: atom_id res chain seq x y z
N MET A 1 -4.01 -18.48 1.08
CA MET A 1 -2.74 -17.98 1.65
C MET A 1 -3.04 -16.73 2.47
N ARG A 2 -2.57 -16.66 3.72
CA ARG A 2 -2.70 -15.46 4.58
C ARG A 2 -1.31 -14.85 4.72
N ILE A 3 -1.18 -13.58 4.39
CA ILE A 3 0.06 -12.82 4.55
C ILE A 3 -0.16 -11.84 5.70
N THR A 4 0.70 -11.90 6.71
CA THR A 4 0.77 -10.91 7.80
C THR A 4 2.05 -10.11 7.56
N VAL A 5 1.95 -8.79 7.63
CA VAL A 5 3.09 -7.89 7.45
C VAL A 5 3.27 -7.11 8.75
N ASP A 6 4.49 -7.15 9.29
CA ASP A 6 4.86 -6.31 10.42
C ASP A 6 5.22 -4.92 9.91
N LEU A 7 4.25 -4.01 10.03
CA LEU A 7 4.46 -2.59 9.78
C LEU A 7 5.02 -1.94 11.04
N SER A 8 5.97 -1.01 10.87
CA SER A 8 6.33 -0.15 11.99
C SER A 8 5.09 0.64 12.46
N PRO A 9 5.03 1.07 13.73
CA PRO A 9 3.90 1.88 14.21
C PRO A 9 3.66 3.14 13.36
N LEU A 10 4.74 3.71 12.80
CA LEU A 10 4.67 4.86 11.92
C LEU A 10 4.03 4.51 10.57
N ASP A 11 4.46 3.41 9.94
CA ASP A 11 3.91 2.97 8.65
C ASP A 11 2.44 2.56 8.77
N HIS A 12 2.08 1.89 9.86
CA HIS A 12 0.69 1.55 10.14
C HIS A 12 -0.18 2.81 10.29
N ARG A 13 0.32 3.85 10.97
CA ARG A 13 -0.38 5.14 11.11
C ARG A 13 -0.56 5.83 9.77
N HIS A 14 0.50 5.92 8.96
CA HIS A 14 0.43 6.53 7.63
C HIS A 14 -0.56 5.79 6.73
N PHE A 15 -0.51 4.46 6.70
CA PHE A 15 -1.44 3.65 5.92
C PHE A 15 -2.88 3.85 6.36
N ARG A 16 -3.13 3.89 7.67
CA ARG A 16 -4.47 4.16 8.22
C ARG A 16 -4.99 5.54 7.80
N GLN A 17 -4.20 6.59 7.97
CA GLN A 17 -4.57 7.96 7.60
C GLN A 17 -4.90 8.08 6.12
N HIS A 18 -4.05 7.52 5.25
CA HIS A 18 -4.29 7.52 3.82
C HIS A 18 -5.61 6.83 3.46
N ARG A 19 -5.90 5.70 4.11
CA ARG A 19 -7.13 4.94 3.91
C ARG A 19 -8.38 5.69 4.39
N GLU A 20 -8.30 6.42 5.51
CA GLU A 20 -9.38 7.28 6.01
C GLU A 20 -9.67 8.41 5.02
N THR A 21 -8.63 9.09 4.52
CA THR A 21 -8.77 10.11 3.47
C THR A 21 -9.41 9.55 2.19
N LEU A 22 -8.98 8.36 1.74
CA LEU A 22 -9.60 7.70 0.58
C LEU A 22 -11.06 7.33 0.83
N ALA A 23 -11.41 6.90 2.05
CA ALA A 23 -12.80 6.59 2.39
C ALA A 23 -13.67 7.86 2.27
N GLU A 24 -13.21 8.99 2.80
CA GLU A 24 -13.89 10.28 2.69
C GLU A 24 -14.07 10.71 1.22
N GLN A 25 -13.02 10.62 0.41
CA GLN A 25 -13.06 10.99 -1.01
C GLN A 25 -14.04 10.13 -1.83
N LEU A 26 -14.18 8.86 -1.45
CA LEU A 26 -15.10 7.92 -2.10
C LEU A 26 -16.52 7.96 -1.49
N GLY A 27 -16.76 8.79 -0.47
CA GLY A 27 -18.05 8.85 0.24
C GLY A 27 -18.38 7.59 1.03
N LEU A 28 -17.36 6.83 1.47
CA LEU A 28 -17.51 5.59 2.21
C LEU A 28 -17.32 5.82 3.72
N PRO A 29 -18.12 5.19 4.58
CA PRO A 29 -17.97 5.32 6.03
C PRO A 29 -16.66 4.68 6.53
N THR A 30 -16.23 3.60 5.89
CA THR A 30 -14.94 2.95 6.13
C THR A 30 -14.44 2.31 4.85
N LEU A 31 -13.12 2.23 4.70
CA LEU A 31 -12.48 1.54 3.58
C LEU A 31 -11.65 0.36 4.12
N PRO A 32 -11.93 -0.91 3.73
CA PRO A 32 -11.16 -2.05 4.20
C PRO A 32 -9.72 -2.05 3.66
N ALA A 33 -8.73 -2.35 4.51
CA ALA A 33 -7.32 -2.45 4.09
C ALA A 33 -7.12 -3.39 2.89
N ALA A 34 -7.80 -4.55 2.91
CA ALA A 34 -7.65 -5.54 1.85
C ALA A 34 -8.11 -5.01 0.48
N VAL A 35 -9.09 -4.11 0.42
CA VAL A 35 -9.55 -3.50 -0.83
C VAL A 35 -8.46 -2.59 -1.40
N VAL A 36 -7.87 -1.74 -0.55
CA VAL A 36 -6.75 -0.85 -0.96
C VAL A 36 -5.57 -1.66 -1.47
N ILE A 37 -5.15 -2.69 -0.74
CA ILE A 37 -4.01 -3.52 -1.14
C ILE A 37 -4.29 -4.25 -2.47
N ARG A 38 -5.50 -4.77 -2.67
CA ARG A 38 -5.86 -5.41 -3.95
C ARG A 38 -5.83 -4.42 -5.10
N ALA A 39 -6.37 -3.22 -4.92
CA ALA A 39 -6.32 -2.18 -5.95
C ALA A 39 -4.86 -1.82 -6.29
N LEU A 40 -4.00 -1.62 -5.29
CA LEU A 40 -2.57 -1.36 -5.51
C LEU A 40 -1.87 -2.49 -6.27
N LEU A 41 -2.20 -3.76 -5.98
CA LEU A 41 -1.64 -4.90 -6.70
C LEU A 41 -2.10 -4.97 -8.16
N THR A 42 -3.37 -4.64 -8.43
CA THR A 42 -3.90 -4.55 -9.79
C THR A 42 -3.17 -3.47 -10.58
N GLU A 43 -3.08 -2.26 -10.03
CA GLU A 43 -2.36 -1.15 -10.66
C GLU A 43 -0.89 -1.49 -10.91
N LEU A 44 -0.26 -2.20 -9.96
CA LEU A 44 1.12 -2.65 -10.12
C LEU A 44 1.30 -3.62 -11.30
N ALA A 45 0.32 -4.49 -11.53
CA ALA A 45 0.34 -5.45 -12.63
C ALA A 45 0.08 -4.77 -13.99
N GLU A 46 -0.72 -3.70 -14.00
CA GLU A 46 -1.15 -3.01 -15.21
C GLU A 46 -0.23 -1.85 -15.62
N GLN A 47 0.58 -1.33 -14.69
CA GLN A 47 1.48 -0.18 -14.92
C GLN A 47 2.97 -0.54 -14.76
N PRO A 48 3.69 -0.85 -15.85
CA PRO A 48 5.11 -1.25 -15.81
C PRO A 48 6.04 -0.20 -15.19
N GLU A 49 5.73 1.09 -15.34
CA GLU A 49 6.52 2.19 -14.77
C GLU A 49 6.41 2.24 -13.24
N LEU A 50 5.20 2.03 -12.71
CA LEU A 50 4.96 1.89 -11.29
C LEU A 50 5.70 0.68 -10.74
N ALA A 51 5.66 -0.46 -11.45
CA ALA A 51 6.39 -1.67 -11.08
C ALA A 51 7.90 -1.44 -10.99
N SER A 52 8.48 -0.74 -11.97
CA SER A 52 9.91 -0.39 -11.94
C SER A 52 10.25 0.52 -10.76
N THR A 53 9.40 1.51 -10.48
CA THR A 53 9.58 2.44 -9.36
C THR A 53 9.55 1.72 -8.02
N ILE A 54 8.56 0.86 -7.80
CA ILE A 54 8.44 0.08 -6.57
C ILE A 54 9.62 -0.89 -6.42
N ARG A 55 10.04 -1.57 -7.50
CA ARG A 55 11.22 -2.44 -7.49
C ARG A 55 12.48 -1.71 -7.04
N ASN A 56 12.73 -0.51 -7.56
CA ASN A 56 13.90 0.29 -7.19
C ASN A 56 13.85 0.70 -5.70
N ARG A 57 12.67 1.03 -5.19
CA ARG A 57 12.48 1.36 -3.78
C ARG A 57 12.71 0.15 -2.87
N ILE A 58 12.19 -1.02 -3.23
CA ILE A 58 12.43 -2.28 -2.51
C ILE A 58 13.93 -2.59 -2.47
N ALA A 59 14.64 -2.48 -3.60
CA ALA A 59 16.08 -2.72 -3.65
C ALA A 59 16.85 -1.78 -2.72
N ALA A 60 16.47 -0.50 -2.68
CA ALA A 60 17.07 0.48 -1.77
C ALA A 60 16.79 0.19 -0.29
N GLU A 61 15.60 -0.31 0.05
CA GLU A 61 15.26 -0.68 1.43
C GLU A 61 15.98 -1.95 1.89
N ILE A 62 16.11 -2.96 1.03
CA ILE A 62 16.89 -4.17 1.32
C ILE A 62 18.36 -3.82 1.54
N ALA A 63 18.94 -2.95 0.71
CA ALA A 63 20.34 -2.53 0.84
C ALA A 63 20.64 -1.71 2.13
N ARG A 64 19.60 -1.20 2.81
CA ARG A 64 19.73 -0.45 4.07
C ARG A 64 19.57 -1.33 5.32
N LYS A 65 19.15 -2.59 5.16
CA LYS A 65 19.07 -3.60 6.22
C LYS A 65 20.35 -4.43 6.25
#